data_AF-A0A2A6C9W1-F1
#
_entry.id   AF-A0A2A6C9W1-F1
#
_cell.length_a   1.000
_cell.length_b   1.000
_cell.length_c   1.000
_cell.angle_alpha   90.00
_cell.angle_beta   90.00
_cell.angle_gamma   90.00
#
_symmetry.space_group_name_H-M   'P 1'
#
loop_
_entity.id
_entity.type
_entity.pdbx_description
1 polymer ?
#
loop_
_entity_poly.entity_id
_entity_poly.type
_entity_poly.pdbx_seq_one_letter_code
_entity_poly.pdbx_strand_id
1 'polypeptide(L)'
;MLPSYSRLGWEVCATVFLLAVATDAFSIRDFVRVGGKRAADEPVKCPTWHPFECPSGQCVPIKYLCDGSKDCADGYDEDSNMCTAATRPPVEETAAFLNAVITAHSPDFFVKVFGPKARNNFEEMGGVDKVAVAISRTIYFLFFVTSQITNTPQAEDFAKAVGMDEEEMMKMVEVLEGVMNGSGDGLTSDEANSFRFLVQKLQETGFF
;
A
#
# COMPACT_ATOMS: atom_id res chain seq x y z
N MET A 1 -30.84 -67.94 -3.91
CA MET A 1 -30.13 -68.14 -5.19
C MET A 1 -29.52 -66.81 -5.59
N LEU A 2 -28.20 -66.78 -5.84
CA LEU A 2 -27.50 -65.61 -6.42
C LEU A 2 -28.08 -65.28 -7.81
N PRO A 3 -27.80 -64.07 -8.31
CA PRO A 3 -26.91 -64.07 -9.48
C PRO A 3 -25.67 -63.22 -9.25
N SER A 4 -24.54 -63.81 -9.62
CA SER A 4 -23.24 -63.18 -9.82
C SER A 4 -23.37 -61.98 -10.76
N TYR A 5 -22.95 -60.79 -10.31
CA TYR A 5 -22.48 -59.77 -11.25
C TYR A 5 -20.96 -59.87 -11.33
N SER A 6 -20.54 -60.45 -12.45
CA SER A 6 -19.19 -60.71 -12.92
C SER A 6 -18.30 -59.46 -12.91
N ARG A 7 -17.11 -59.59 -12.28
CA ARG A 7 -15.74 -59.19 -12.70
C ARG A 7 -15.54 -58.11 -13.80
N LEU A 8 -16.40 -57.11 -13.95
CA LEU A 8 -16.31 -56.07 -14.97
C LEU A 8 -16.34 -54.64 -14.39
N GLY A 9 -16.04 -54.46 -13.10
CA GLY A 9 -15.96 -53.14 -12.47
C GLY A 9 -14.53 -52.62 -12.30
N TRP A 10 -13.57 -53.51 -12.04
CA TRP A 10 -12.22 -53.11 -11.65
C TRP A 10 -11.32 -52.72 -12.85
N GLU A 11 -11.52 -53.33 -14.02
CA GLU A 11 -10.74 -52.99 -15.23
C GLU A 11 -11.21 -51.68 -15.89
N VAL A 12 -12.50 -51.33 -15.75
CA VAL A 12 -13.05 -50.06 -16.26
C VAL A 12 -12.60 -48.88 -15.40
N CYS A 13 -12.52 -49.07 -14.08
CA CYS A 13 -11.92 -48.06 -13.19
C CYS A 13 -10.42 -47.89 -13.45
N ALA A 14 -9.66 -48.97 -13.66
CA ALA A 14 -8.22 -48.88 -13.91
C ALA A 14 -7.88 -48.22 -15.27
N THR A 15 -8.70 -48.43 -16.30
CA THR A 15 -8.52 -47.80 -17.62
C THR A 15 -8.94 -46.33 -17.64
N VAL A 16 -9.99 -45.94 -16.89
CA VAL A 16 -10.35 -44.52 -16.69
C VAL A 16 -9.30 -43.77 -15.86
N PHE A 17 -8.68 -44.43 -14.87
CA PHE A 17 -7.60 -43.83 -14.08
C PHE A 17 -6.29 -43.69 -14.87
N LEU A 18 -5.95 -44.63 -15.77
CA LEU A 18 -4.75 -44.54 -16.59
C LEU A 18 -4.87 -43.51 -17.73
N LEU A 19 -6.08 -43.19 -18.21
CA LEU A 19 -6.30 -42.11 -19.17
C LEU A 19 -6.28 -40.71 -18.53
N ALA A 20 -6.49 -40.62 -17.20
CA ALA A 20 -6.49 -39.34 -16.47
C ALA A 20 -5.09 -38.87 -16.05
N VAL A 21 -4.05 -39.70 -16.19
CA VAL A 21 -2.67 -39.38 -15.74
C VAL A 21 -1.74 -39.05 -16.92
N ALA A 22 -2.24 -39.03 -18.16
CA ALA A 22 -1.42 -38.86 -19.37
C ALA A 22 -1.65 -37.57 -20.16
N THR A 23 -2.30 -36.55 -19.61
CA THR A 23 -2.30 -35.21 -20.21
C THR A 23 -1.98 -34.16 -19.15
N ASP A 24 -0.76 -33.64 -19.22
CA ASP A 24 -0.33 -32.47 -18.48
C ASP A 24 -1.33 -31.32 -18.65
N ALA A 25 -1.70 -30.75 -17.50
CA ALA A 25 -2.14 -29.37 -17.32
C ALA A 25 -3.27 -28.85 -18.25
N PHE A 26 -4.52 -29.18 -17.93
CA PHE A 26 -5.64 -28.29 -18.28
C PHE A 26 -5.89 -27.30 -17.14
N SER A 27 -5.22 -26.15 -17.20
CA SER A 27 -5.59 -24.99 -16.40
C SER A 27 -6.81 -24.31 -17.04
N ILE A 28 -7.80 -23.93 -16.23
CA ILE A 28 -8.99 -23.15 -16.67
C ILE A 28 -8.59 -21.80 -17.31
N ARG A 29 -7.32 -21.38 -17.20
CA ARG A 29 -6.75 -20.22 -17.89
C ARG A 29 -6.72 -20.33 -19.43
N ASP A 30 -6.80 -21.52 -20.02
CA ASP A 30 -6.72 -21.69 -21.48
C ASP A 30 -8.08 -21.57 -22.20
N PHE A 31 -9.22 -21.54 -21.49
CA PHE A 31 -10.53 -21.34 -22.13
C PHE A 31 -10.88 -19.86 -22.42
N VAL A 32 -9.99 -18.91 -22.14
CA VAL A 32 -10.18 -17.48 -22.50
C VAL A 32 -9.55 -17.11 -23.86
N ARG A 33 -9.10 -18.09 -24.67
CA ARG A 33 -8.58 -17.79 -26.02
C ARG A 33 -9.06 -18.75 -27.10
N VAL A 34 -10.36 -18.72 -27.39
CA VAL A 34 -10.84 -19.03 -28.75
C VAL A 34 -11.83 -17.96 -29.18
N GLY A 35 -11.44 -17.15 -30.17
CA GLY A 35 -12.40 -16.42 -31.00
C GLY A 35 -12.62 -14.93 -30.73
N GLY A 36 -11.62 -14.17 -30.28
CA GLY A 36 -11.68 -12.71 -30.30
C GLY A 36 -10.75 -12.16 -31.38
N LYS A 37 -11.29 -11.69 -32.51
CA LYS A 37 -10.57 -10.70 -33.33
C LYS A 37 -10.14 -9.60 -32.37
N ARG A 38 -8.84 -9.34 -32.22
CA ARG A 38 -8.41 -8.12 -31.53
C ARG A 38 -8.97 -6.98 -32.36
N ALA A 39 -10.07 -6.39 -31.89
CA ALA A 39 -10.47 -5.07 -32.34
C ALA A 39 -9.30 -4.17 -31.96
N ALA A 40 -8.48 -3.88 -32.96
CA ALA A 40 -7.77 -2.62 -32.94
C ALA A 40 -8.87 -1.55 -32.84
N ASP A 41 -8.75 -0.66 -31.86
CA ASP A 41 -9.60 0.52 -31.65
C ASP A 41 -10.84 0.38 -30.73
N GLU A 42 -10.72 -0.34 -29.60
CA GLU A 42 -11.51 0.03 -28.40
C GLU A 42 -10.61 0.77 -27.39
N PRO A 43 -11.01 1.95 -26.88
CA PRO A 43 -10.26 2.63 -25.84
C PRO A 43 -10.18 1.71 -24.61
N VAL A 44 -8.97 1.52 -24.08
CA VAL A 44 -8.74 0.74 -22.86
C VAL A 44 -9.41 1.49 -21.71
N LYS A 45 -10.66 1.15 -21.43
CA LYS A 45 -11.39 1.78 -20.34
C LYS A 45 -10.74 1.36 -19.02
N CYS A 46 -10.15 2.33 -18.33
CA CYS A 46 -9.56 2.12 -17.02
C CYS A 46 -10.55 1.46 -16.03
N PRO A 47 -10.06 0.55 -15.14
CA PRO A 47 -10.93 -0.16 -14.21
C PRO A 47 -11.50 0.79 -13.15
N THR A 48 -12.61 0.41 -12.51
CA THR A 48 -13.30 1.26 -11.53
C THR A 48 -12.45 1.65 -10.32
N TRP A 49 -11.47 0.82 -9.94
CA TRP A 49 -10.56 1.10 -8.82
C TRP A 49 -9.36 1.98 -9.21
N HIS A 50 -9.07 2.17 -10.51
CA HIS A 50 -8.05 3.11 -11.03
C HIS A 50 -8.64 3.85 -12.22
N PRO A 51 -9.66 4.70 -12.04
CA PRO A 51 -10.49 5.15 -13.15
C PRO A 51 -9.89 6.31 -13.95
N PHE A 52 -8.75 6.89 -13.52
CA PHE A 52 -8.10 7.99 -14.25
C PHE A 52 -7.05 7.43 -15.21
N GLU A 53 -7.11 7.84 -16.47
CA GLU A 53 -6.14 7.46 -17.51
C GLU A 53 -5.11 8.59 -17.71
N CYS A 54 -3.84 8.29 -17.44
CA CYS A 54 -2.71 9.14 -17.75
C CYS A 54 -2.54 9.27 -19.28
N PRO A 55 -2.00 10.38 -19.80
CA PRO A 55 -1.64 10.50 -21.22
C PRO A 55 -0.65 9.43 -21.69
N SER A 56 0.15 8.89 -20.77
CA SER A 56 1.02 7.73 -20.99
C SER A 56 0.28 6.40 -21.21
N GLY A 57 -1.03 6.34 -21.00
CA GLY A 57 -1.89 5.14 -21.08
C GLY A 57 -1.95 4.30 -19.80
N GLN A 58 -1.38 4.78 -18.69
CA GLN A 58 -1.48 4.14 -17.37
C GLN A 58 -2.76 4.55 -16.67
N CYS A 59 -3.33 3.65 -15.86
CA CYS A 59 -4.49 3.96 -15.04
C CYS A 59 -4.07 4.21 -13.58
N VAL A 60 -4.50 5.32 -12.98
CA VAL A 60 -4.22 5.66 -11.57
C VAL A 60 -5.52 5.84 -10.78
N PRO A 61 -5.51 5.57 -9.46
CA PRO A 61 -6.63 5.87 -8.58
C PRO A 61 -6.87 7.36 -8.54
N ILE A 62 -8.15 7.76 -8.45
CA ILE A 62 -8.49 9.19 -8.26
C ILE A 62 -7.74 9.74 -7.06
N LYS A 63 -7.58 8.93 -5.98
CA LYS A 63 -6.89 9.27 -4.72
C LYS A 63 -5.43 9.70 -4.83
N TYR A 64 -4.75 9.37 -5.92
CA TYR A 64 -3.33 9.75 -6.11
C TYR A 64 -3.12 10.93 -7.05
N LEU A 65 -4.19 11.49 -7.62
CA LEU A 65 -4.09 12.72 -8.39
C LEU A 65 -3.74 13.90 -7.48
N CYS A 66 -2.76 14.71 -7.88
CA CYS A 66 -2.35 15.94 -7.19
C CYS A 66 -2.07 15.73 -5.70
N ASP A 67 -1.46 14.60 -5.37
CA ASP A 67 -1.11 14.27 -3.99
C ASP A 67 0.37 14.54 -3.69
N GLY A 68 1.15 15.03 -4.65
CA GLY A 68 2.57 15.36 -4.45
C GLY A 68 3.52 14.21 -4.79
N SER A 69 3.03 13.10 -5.34
CA SER A 69 3.89 12.05 -5.90
C SER A 69 3.43 11.61 -7.28
N LYS A 70 4.41 11.44 -8.16
CA LYS A 70 4.24 11.09 -9.56
C LYS A 70 3.90 9.61 -9.73
N ASP A 71 2.66 9.29 -10.10
CA ASP A 71 2.20 7.95 -10.46
C ASP A 71 2.07 7.74 -11.97
N CYS A 72 1.78 8.79 -12.73
CA CYS A 72 1.89 8.70 -14.18
C CYS A 72 3.38 8.70 -14.59
N ALA A 73 3.76 7.96 -15.63
CA ALA A 73 5.14 7.92 -16.12
C ALA A 73 5.65 9.30 -16.59
N ASP A 74 4.77 10.12 -17.15
CA ASP A 74 5.01 11.51 -17.52
C ASP A 74 4.82 12.48 -16.35
N GLY A 75 4.06 12.09 -15.31
CA GLY A 75 3.78 12.90 -14.12
C GLY A 75 2.64 13.87 -14.33
N TYR A 76 1.79 13.58 -15.30
CA TYR A 76 0.64 14.40 -15.63
C TYR A 76 -0.38 14.51 -14.48
N ASP A 77 -0.45 13.50 -13.63
CA ASP A 77 -1.22 13.49 -12.39
C ASP A 77 -0.81 14.58 -11.39
N GLU A 78 0.39 15.16 -11.54
CA GLU A 78 0.95 16.22 -10.71
C GLU A 78 1.18 17.53 -11.48
N ASP A 79 0.67 17.64 -12.72
CA ASP A 79 0.81 18.88 -13.51
C ASP A 79 -0.08 19.98 -12.92
N SER A 80 0.52 21.15 -12.66
CA SER A 80 -0.17 22.38 -12.24
C SER A 80 -1.40 22.76 -13.08
N ASN A 81 -1.39 22.46 -14.39
CA ASN A 81 -2.52 22.73 -15.29
C ASN A 81 -3.68 21.74 -15.10
N MET A 82 -3.38 20.54 -14.59
CA MET A 82 -4.36 19.52 -14.23
C MET A 82 -4.89 19.79 -12.82
N CYS A 83 -4.00 20.09 -11.88
CA CYS A 83 -4.27 20.40 -10.47
C CYS A 83 -4.87 21.80 -10.27
N THR A 84 -5.97 22.07 -10.98
CA THR A 84 -6.74 23.33 -10.95
C THR A 84 -7.80 23.35 -9.85
N ALA A 85 -8.16 22.18 -9.31
CA ALA A 85 -9.07 22.02 -8.20
C ALA A 85 -8.33 21.38 -7.02
N ALA A 86 -8.29 22.11 -5.89
CA ALA A 86 -7.81 21.76 -4.55
C ALA A 86 -6.64 20.77 -4.44
N THR A 87 -5.56 21.22 -3.79
CA THR A 87 -4.61 20.32 -3.11
C THR A 87 -5.38 19.26 -2.35
N ARG A 88 -4.97 18.00 -2.51
CA ARG A 88 -5.71 16.92 -1.89
C ARG A 88 -5.58 17.03 -0.37
N PRO A 89 -6.70 17.07 0.38
CA PRO A 89 -6.64 17.25 1.82
C PRO A 89 -5.83 16.18 2.58
N PRO A 90 -5.71 14.89 2.14
CA PRO A 90 -4.89 13.92 2.88
C PRO A 90 -3.44 14.34 3.09
N VAL A 91 -2.81 14.88 2.04
CA VAL A 91 -1.38 15.19 2.06
C VAL A 91 -1.15 16.55 2.69
N GLU A 92 -1.98 17.54 2.34
CA GLU A 92 -1.91 18.87 2.94
C GLU A 92 -2.17 18.82 4.45
N GLU A 93 -3.18 18.09 4.91
CA GLU A 93 -3.45 17.94 6.35
C GLU A 93 -2.34 17.18 7.06
N THR A 94 -1.82 16.12 6.46
CA THR A 94 -0.68 15.38 7.04
C THR A 94 0.56 16.27 7.12
N ALA A 95 0.88 17.02 6.07
CA ALA A 95 2.02 17.94 6.05
C ALA A 95 1.84 19.11 7.03
N ALA A 96 0.65 19.74 7.07
CA ALA A 96 0.33 20.80 8.01
C ALA A 96 0.45 20.32 9.46
N PHE A 97 0.00 19.10 9.73
CA PHE A 97 0.14 18.50 11.05
C PHE A 97 1.61 18.20 11.39
N LEU A 98 2.37 17.58 10.48
CA LEU A 98 3.80 17.33 10.71
C LEU A 98 4.52 18.65 11.04
N ASN A 99 4.24 19.72 10.30
CA ASN A 99 4.74 21.07 10.58
C ASN A 99 4.28 21.61 11.94
N ALA A 100 3.02 21.39 12.33
CA ALA A 100 2.51 21.78 13.64
C ALA A 100 3.23 21.03 14.77
N VAL A 101 3.53 19.74 14.62
CA VAL A 101 4.27 18.94 15.59
C VAL A 101 5.74 19.36 15.65
N ILE A 102 6.39 19.63 14.51
CA ILE A 102 7.75 20.20 14.46
C ILE A 102 7.80 21.55 15.20
N THR A 103 6.72 22.33 15.14
CA THR A 103 6.66 23.64 15.79
C THR A 103 6.35 23.54 17.29
N ALA A 104 5.49 22.59 17.67
CA ALA A 104 5.05 22.39 19.05
C ALA A 104 6.08 21.61 19.91
N HIS A 105 6.84 20.71 19.28
CA HIS A 105 7.84 19.86 19.91
C HIS A 105 9.22 20.18 19.35
N SER A 106 10.30 19.76 20.04
CA SER A 106 11.66 19.91 19.47
C SER A 106 11.75 19.14 18.13
N PRO A 107 12.54 19.59 17.14
CA PRO A 107 12.85 18.80 15.93
C PRO A 107 13.36 17.39 16.24
N ASP A 108 13.95 17.20 17.41
CA ASP A 108 14.41 15.88 17.92
C ASP A 108 13.25 14.91 18.21
N PHE A 109 12.00 15.37 18.28
CA PHE A 109 10.83 14.51 18.49
C PHE A 109 10.74 13.44 17.39
N PHE A 110 10.84 13.85 16.14
CA PHE A 110 10.79 12.92 15.02
C PHE A 110 12.04 12.06 14.91
N VAL A 111 13.18 12.47 15.49
CA VAL A 111 14.37 11.62 15.60
C VAL A 111 14.13 10.42 16.50
N LYS A 112 13.32 10.58 17.56
CA LYS A 112 12.95 9.48 18.44
C LYS A 112 12.06 8.46 17.73
N VAL A 113 11.17 8.92 16.85
CA VAL A 113 10.18 8.08 16.15
C VAL A 113 10.76 7.46 14.88
N PHE A 114 11.34 8.29 14.01
CA PHE A 114 11.81 7.94 12.66
C PHE A 114 13.34 7.80 12.56
N GLY A 115 14.07 7.96 13.66
CA GLY A 115 15.53 7.83 13.67
C GLY A 115 16.28 9.08 13.16
N PRO A 116 17.61 9.00 13.04
CA PRO A 116 18.49 10.16 12.80
C PRO A 116 18.18 10.92 11.51
N LYS A 117 17.70 10.23 10.47
CA LYS A 117 17.31 10.84 9.18
C LYS A 117 16.19 11.89 9.30
N ALA A 118 15.45 11.92 10.40
CA ALA A 118 14.40 12.89 10.64
C ALA A 118 14.88 14.22 11.26
N ARG A 119 16.14 14.34 11.66
CA ARG A 119 16.68 15.42 12.50
C ARG A 119 16.52 16.84 11.93
N ASN A 120 16.46 16.98 10.61
CA ASN A 120 16.34 18.26 9.92
C ASN A 120 15.01 18.35 9.19
N ASN A 121 13.87 18.27 9.89
CA ASN A 121 12.53 18.30 9.28
C ASN A 121 12.39 17.29 8.12
N PHE A 122 12.92 16.09 8.32
CA PHE A 122 12.93 15.02 7.32
C PHE A 122 13.72 15.31 6.04
N GLU A 123 14.65 16.27 6.03
CA GLU A 123 15.45 16.63 4.85
C GLU A 123 16.16 15.41 4.22
N GLU A 124 16.74 14.52 5.02
CA GLU A 124 17.39 13.30 4.52
C GLU A 124 16.40 12.26 3.98
N MET A 125 15.11 12.37 4.34
CA MET A 125 14.03 11.55 3.80
C MET A 125 13.36 12.18 2.56
N GLY A 126 13.78 13.38 2.18
CA GLY A 126 13.24 14.16 1.06
C GLY A 126 12.18 15.20 1.46
N GLY A 127 12.15 15.60 2.73
CA GLY A 127 11.33 16.69 3.26
C GLY A 127 9.97 16.25 3.80
N VAL A 128 9.31 17.19 4.48
CA VAL A 128 8.00 16.99 5.12
C VAL A 128 6.95 16.51 4.12
N ASP A 129 6.91 17.10 2.93
CA ASP A 129 5.88 16.79 1.93
C ASP A 129 6.00 15.34 1.45
N LYS A 130 7.23 14.87 1.19
CA LYS A 130 7.46 13.49 0.76
C LYS A 130 7.13 12.47 1.86
N VAL A 131 7.43 12.79 3.11
CA VAL A 131 7.03 11.98 4.26
C VAL A 131 5.51 11.99 4.45
N ALA A 132 4.86 13.14 4.28
CA ALA A 132 3.41 13.27 4.34
C ALA A 132 2.73 12.41 3.28
N VAL A 133 3.25 12.40 2.05
CA VAL A 133 2.81 11.53 0.95
C VAL A 133 3.01 10.05 1.29
N ALA A 134 4.18 9.69 1.83
CA ALA A 134 4.45 8.31 2.21
C ALA A 134 3.49 7.84 3.31
N ILE A 135 3.24 8.67 4.33
CA ILE A 135 2.29 8.39 5.41
C ILE A 135 0.85 8.30 4.88
N SER A 136 0.43 9.21 3.99
CA SER A 136 -0.95 9.27 3.47
C SER A 136 -1.27 8.10 2.52
N ARG A 137 -0.29 7.68 1.70
CA ARG A 137 -0.46 6.59 0.72
C ARG A 137 -0.43 5.20 1.37
N THR A 138 0.22 5.09 2.52
CA THR A 138 0.35 3.82 3.22
C THR A 138 -0.92 3.57 4.03
N ILE A 139 -1.97 3.06 3.36
CA ILE A 139 -3.25 2.58 3.93
C ILE A 139 -3.04 1.73 5.20
N TYR A 140 -1.90 1.03 5.26
CA TYR A 140 -1.56 0.09 6.30
C TYR A 140 -0.46 0.57 7.25
N PHE A 141 0.02 1.82 7.19
CA PHE A 141 1.01 2.31 8.18
C PHE A 141 0.48 2.08 9.60
N LEU A 142 -0.84 2.26 9.77
CA LEU A 142 -1.51 1.94 11.01
C LEU A 142 -1.89 0.48 11.24
N PHE A 143 -2.31 -0.26 10.20
CA PHE A 143 -2.57 -1.69 10.35
C PHE A 143 -1.30 -2.44 10.75
N PHE A 144 -0.17 -1.99 10.23
CA PHE A 144 1.18 -2.40 10.57
C PHE A 144 1.50 -2.14 12.05
N VAL A 145 1.33 -0.89 12.51
CA VAL A 145 1.59 -0.52 13.93
C VAL A 145 0.65 -1.24 14.89
N THR A 146 -0.60 -1.52 14.49
CA THR A 146 -1.62 -2.13 15.37
C THR A 146 -1.68 -3.65 15.31
N SER A 147 -1.11 -4.30 14.29
CA SER A 147 -1.20 -5.77 14.10
C SER A 147 0.10 -6.53 14.38
N GLN A 148 1.20 -5.87 14.78
CA GLN A 148 2.52 -6.49 15.04
C GLN A 148 3.11 -7.28 13.83
N ILE A 149 2.67 -7.00 12.60
CA ILE A 149 3.13 -7.72 11.42
C ILE A 149 4.24 -6.89 10.74
N THR A 150 5.50 -7.17 11.07
CA THR A 150 6.67 -6.46 10.52
C THR A 150 7.06 -6.89 9.09
N ASN A 151 6.57 -8.03 8.61
CA ASN A 151 6.90 -8.61 7.31
C ASN A 151 5.78 -8.38 6.28
N THR A 152 5.37 -7.13 6.07
CA THR A 152 4.38 -6.79 5.04
C THR A 152 4.99 -5.96 3.91
N PRO A 153 4.54 -6.15 2.66
CA PRO A 153 5.04 -5.38 1.53
C PRO A 153 4.81 -3.87 1.67
N GLN A 154 3.85 -3.44 2.50
CA GLN A 154 3.55 -2.02 2.68
C GLN A 154 4.57 -1.28 3.56
N ALA A 155 5.18 -1.97 4.52
CA ALA A 155 6.25 -1.39 5.34
C ALA A 155 7.51 -1.15 4.50
N GLU A 156 7.84 -2.12 3.65
CA GLU A 156 8.93 -2.01 2.67
C GLU A 156 8.68 -0.85 1.68
N ASP A 157 7.44 -0.69 1.21
CA ASP A 157 7.07 0.42 0.32
C ASP A 157 7.27 1.79 1.00
N PHE A 158 6.88 1.94 2.27
CA PHE A 158 7.13 3.15 3.04
C PHE A 158 8.63 3.39 3.21
N ALA A 159 9.37 2.39 3.71
CA ALA A 159 10.80 2.50 3.95
C ALA A 159 11.55 2.88 2.67
N LYS A 160 11.17 2.28 1.54
CA LYS A 160 11.71 2.62 0.23
C LYS A 160 11.35 4.04 -0.21
N ALA A 161 10.13 4.50 0.04
CA ALA A 161 9.70 5.85 -0.29
C ALA A 161 10.50 6.91 0.48
N VAL A 162 10.77 6.68 1.76
CA VAL A 162 11.52 7.61 2.63
C VAL A 162 13.02 7.34 2.71
N GLY A 163 13.52 6.30 2.04
CA GLY A 163 14.95 5.95 2.00
C GLY A 163 15.49 5.36 3.31
N MET A 164 14.64 4.65 4.07
CA MET A 164 15.03 3.89 5.26
C MET A 164 15.57 2.51 4.89
N ASP A 165 16.53 2.03 5.65
CA ASP A 165 16.93 0.63 5.62
C ASP A 165 16.00 -0.24 6.50
N GLU A 166 16.18 -1.56 6.43
CA GLU A 166 15.33 -2.53 7.12
C GLU A 166 15.45 -2.42 8.66
N GLU A 167 16.64 -2.09 9.18
CA GLU A 167 16.87 -1.93 10.62
C GLU A 167 16.22 -0.65 11.15
N GLU A 168 16.34 0.45 10.42
CA GLU A 168 15.69 1.73 10.69
C GLU A 168 14.17 1.58 10.67
N MET A 169 13.64 0.86 9.68
CA MET A 169 12.23 0.54 9.58
C MET A 169 11.76 -0.25 10.81
N MET A 170 12.45 -1.33 11.18
CA MET A 170 12.10 -2.17 12.33
C MET A 170 12.09 -1.37 13.64
N LYS A 171 13.09 -0.51 13.85
CA LYS A 171 13.17 0.36 15.03
C LYS A 171 12.01 1.36 15.08
N MET A 172 11.64 1.94 13.94
CA MET A 172 10.49 2.84 13.86
C MET A 172 9.21 2.11 14.27
N VAL A 173 8.99 0.87 13.84
CA VAL A 173 7.81 0.07 14.25
C VAL A 173 7.74 -0.10 15.75
N GLU A 174 8.86 -0.47 16.37
CA GLU A 174 8.95 -0.72 17.81
C GLU A 174 8.54 0.52 18.62
N VAL A 175 9.04 1.69 18.22
CA VAL A 175 8.68 2.97 18.85
C VAL A 175 7.20 3.28 18.66
N LEU A 176 6.68 3.13 17.43
CA LEU A 176 5.28 3.40 17.12
C LEU A 176 4.33 2.46 17.88
N GLU A 177 4.69 1.18 17.99
CA GLU A 177 3.94 0.19 18.76
C GLU A 177 3.95 0.54 20.25
N GLY A 178 5.11 0.90 20.81
CA GLY A 178 5.22 1.39 22.17
C GLY A 178 4.29 2.58 22.43
N VAL A 179 4.32 3.57 21.54
CA VAL A 179 3.45 4.75 21.63
C VAL A 179 1.99 4.35 21.60
N MET A 180 1.55 3.47 20.70
CA MET A 180 0.14 3.03 20.64
C MET A 180 -0.29 2.23 21.87
N ASN A 181 0.60 1.42 22.44
CA ASN A 181 0.32 0.55 23.59
C ASN A 181 0.52 1.22 24.96
N GLY A 182 0.87 2.51 25.00
CA GLY A 182 1.03 3.23 26.27
C GLY A 182 2.47 3.31 26.80
N SER A 183 3.42 2.64 26.16
CA SER A 183 4.84 2.63 26.53
C SER A 183 5.59 3.71 25.73
N GLY A 184 5.76 4.89 26.32
CA GLY A 184 6.53 5.97 25.70
C GLY A 184 8.04 5.76 25.82
N ASP A 185 8.58 4.68 25.23
CA ASP A 185 10.03 4.46 25.31
C ASP A 185 10.76 5.58 24.55
N GLY A 186 11.45 6.45 25.30
CA GLY A 186 12.09 7.66 24.78
C GLY A 186 11.19 8.89 24.52
N LEU A 187 9.87 8.78 24.70
CA LEU A 187 8.89 9.87 24.47
C LEU A 187 8.21 10.31 25.77
N THR A 188 8.00 11.61 25.93
CA THR A 188 7.19 12.16 27.03
C THR A 188 5.70 11.87 26.81
N SER A 189 4.89 11.98 27.87
CA SER A 189 3.44 11.75 27.78
C SER A 189 2.76 12.65 26.75
N ASP A 190 3.18 13.91 26.65
CA ASP A 190 2.55 14.91 25.78
C ASP A 190 2.96 14.71 24.31
N GLU A 191 4.21 14.33 24.08
CA GLU A 191 4.74 13.88 22.78
C GLU A 191 3.97 12.63 22.30
N ALA A 192 3.84 11.61 23.15
CA ALA A 192 3.11 10.38 22.82
C ALA A 192 1.62 10.64 22.54
N ASN A 193 0.97 11.54 23.29
CA ASN A 193 -0.42 11.91 23.08
C ASN A 193 -0.63 12.68 21.77
N SER A 194 0.28 13.60 21.43
CA SER A 194 0.24 14.33 20.15
C SER A 194 0.34 13.36 18.97
N PHE A 195 1.22 12.37 19.08
CA PHE A 195 1.38 11.35 18.05
C PHE A 195 0.19 10.39 17.97
N ARG A 196 -0.37 9.94 19.09
CA ARG A 196 -1.61 9.14 19.11
C ARG A 196 -2.76 9.89 18.45
N PHE A 197 -2.88 11.18 18.73
CA PHE A 197 -3.91 12.02 18.11
C PHE A 197 -3.75 12.07 16.59
N LEU A 198 -2.53 12.19 16.06
CA LEU A 198 -2.25 12.08 14.62
C LEU A 198 -2.75 10.77 14.04
N VAL A 199 -2.31 9.67 14.66
CA VAL A 199 -2.61 8.31 14.23
C VAL A 199 -4.12 8.07 14.21
N GLN A 200 -4.82 8.52 15.26
CA GLN A 200 -6.28 8.44 15.34
C GLN A 200 -6.97 9.33 14.32
N LYS A 201 -6.47 10.56 14.07
CA LYS A 201 -7.03 11.44 13.05
C LYS A 201 -6.90 10.84 11.65
N LEU A 202 -5.76 10.25 11.32
CA LEU A 202 -5.54 9.54 10.05
C LEU A 202 -6.53 8.36 9.88
N GLN A 203 -6.95 7.70 10.96
CA GLN A 203 -8.00 6.67 10.91
C GLN A 203 -9.39 7.24 10.72
N GLU A 204 -9.74 8.27 11.50
CA GLU A 204 -11.09 8.80 11.61
C GLU A 204 -11.50 9.62 10.40
N THR A 205 -10.60 10.49 9.91
CA THR A 205 -10.89 11.30 8.72
C THR A 205 -10.85 10.45 7.46
N GLY A 206 -10.30 9.24 7.57
CA GLY A 206 -10.38 8.21 6.55
C GLY A 206 -10.06 8.81 5.20
N PHE A 207 -8.82 9.25 5.02
CA PHE A 207 -8.34 9.71 3.72
C PHE A 207 -8.22 8.54 2.73
N PHE A 208 -9.36 7.89 2.48
CA PHE A 208 -9.64 6.73 1.66
C PHE A 208 -10.65 7.12 0.57
#